data_AF-A0A0A7PBF9-F1
#
_entry.id   AF-A0A0A7PBF9-F1
#
_cell.length_a   1.000
_cell.length_b   1.000
_cell.length_c   1.000
_cell.angle_alpha   90.00
_cell.angle_beta   90.00
_cell.angle_gamma   90.00
#
_symmetry.space_group_name_H-M   'P 1'
#
loop_
_entity.id
_entity.type
_entity.pdbx_description
1 polymer ?
#
loop_
_entity_poly.entity_id
_entity_poly.type
_entity_poly.pdbx_seq_one_letter_code
_entity_poly.pdbx_strand_id
1 'polypeptide(L)'
;MTTCRTCSIPLGRGNKTGYCRRHVAAYNLAQPHIKERQRAGIRRKHATDPVFLDGLRRRARALGDDPVINAKRTQHFKEGRFWELGSIASRAPDVRARAGKASSATKLAWCPPHLRADYLHLVRAKRFPAAEARTLIEDQNEVEMRRWRLSIGAAAA
;
A
#
# COMPACT_ATOMS: atom_id res chain seq x y z
N MET A 1 35.03 -26.54 17.72
CA MET A 1 33.58 -26.37 17.49
C MET A 1 33.31 -24.90 17.22
N THR A 2 32.60 -24.56 16.16
CA THR A 2 32.20 -23.16 15.89
C THR A 2 30.99 -22.79 16.72
N THR A 3 30.97 -21.62 17.34
CA THR A 3 29.84 -21.10 18.13
C THR A 3 29.09 -20.00 17.38
N CYS A 4 27.85 -19.73 17.78
CA CYS A 4 27.08 -18.63 17.21
C CYS A 4 27.70 -17.28 17.57
N ARG A 5 27.90 -16.41 16.57
CA ARG A 5 28.46 -15.07 16.73
C ARG A 5 27.66 -14.11 17.63
N THR A 6 26.42 -14.46 18.00
CA THR A 6 25.53 -13.58 18.80
C THR A 6 25.24 -14.14 20.19
N CYS A 7 25.08 -15.46 20.32
CA CYS A 7 24.66 -16.08 21.59
C CYS A 7 25.53 -17.25 22.02
N SER A 8 26.67 -17.46 21.36
CA SER A 8 27.69 -18.46 21.71
C SER A 8 27.23 -19.93 21.76
N ILE A 9 26.00 -20.24 21.37
CA ILE A 9 25.49 -21.62 21.27
C ILE A 9 26.35 -22.42 20.27
N PRO A 10 26.73 -23.67 20.59
CA PRO A 10 27.50 -24.52 19.68
C PRO A 10 26.76 -24.75 18.37
N LEU A 11 27.49 -24.65 17.25
CA LEU A 11 26.96 -24.86 15.91
C LEU A 11 27.47 -26.19 15.33
N GLY A 12 26.64 -26.80 14.49
CA GLY A 12 27.05 -27.98 13.71
C GLY A 12 28.17 -27.65 12.74
N ARG A 13 29.02 -28.65 12.44
CA ARG A 13 30.24 -28.53 11.62
C ARG A 13 30.01 -27.95 10.22
N GLY A 14 28.81 -28.11 9.66
CA GLY A 14 28.43 -27.60 8.34
C GLY A 14 27.83 -26.18 8.32
N ASN A 15 27.76 -25.48 9.46
CA ASN A 15 27.18 -24.14 9.50
C ASN A 15 28.13 -23.11 8.86
N LYS A 16 27.77 -22.63 7.67
CA LYS A 16 28.57 -21.64 6.92
C LYS A 16 28.29 -20.18 7.32
N THR A 17 27.16 -19.91 7.99
CA THR A 17 26.74 -18.54 8.30
C THR A 17 27.38 -18.00 9.57
N GLY A 18 27.79 -18.88 10.50
CA GLY A 18 28.26 -18.49 11.83
C GLY A 18 27.13 -18.05 12.78
N TYR A 19 25.87 -18.23 12.38
CA TYR A 19 24.70 -17.87 13.18
C TYR A 19 23.81 -19.09 13.41
N CYS A 20 23.24 -19.20 14.61
CA CYS A 20 22.23 -20.21 14.91
C CYS A 20 20.91 -19.87 14.19
N ARG A 21 19.97 -20.82 14.18
CA ARG A 21 18.66 -20.66 13.52
C ARG A 21 17.89 -19.43 14.01
N ARG A 22 18.09 -19.01 15.27
CA ARG A 22 17.47 -17.81 15.86
C ARG A 22 18.05 -16.51 15.29
N HIS A 23 19.36 -16.45 15.06
CA HIS A 23 20.06 -15.22 14.66
C HIS A 23 20.30 -15.12 13.15
N VAL A 24 20.25 -16.23 12.41
CA VAL A 24 20.51 -16.23 10.96
C VAL A 24 19.49 -15.40 10.17
N ALA A 25 18.23 -15.33 10.63
CA ALA A 25 17.21 -14.50 9.99
C ALA A 25 17.54 -13.00 10.10
N ALA A 26 17.93 -12.55 11.30
CA ALA A 26 18.35 -11.16 11.53
C ALA A 26 19.60 -10.81 10.71
N TYR A 27 20.60 -11.71 10.69
CA TYR A 27 21.79 -11.56 9.85
C TYR A 27 21.43 -11.42 8.36
N ASN A 28 20.58 -12.31 7.84
CA ASN A 28 20.15 -12.26 6.44
C ASN A 28 19.39 -10.98 6.09
N LEU A 29 18.58 -10.45 7.01
CA LEU A 29 17.85 -9.19 6.82
C LEU A 29 18.76 -7.95 6.84
N ALA A 30 19.91 -8.02 7.53
CA ALA A 30 20.92 -6.97 7.51
C ALA A 30 21.69 -6.92 6.17
N GLN A 31 21.74 -8.02 5.43
CA GLN A 31 22.43 -8.11 4.14
C GLN A 31 21.51 -7.65 2.98
N PRO A 32 21.80 -6.51 2.30
CA PRO A 32 20.88 -5.94 1.30
C PRO A 32 20.56 -6.88 0.13
N HIS A 33 21.57 -7.58 -0.41
CA HIS A 33 21.41 -8.49 -1.54
C HIS A 33 20.54 -9.71 -1.21
N ILE A 34 20.66 -10.25 0.01
CA ILE A 34 19.84 -11.39 0.47
C ILE A 34 18.39 -10.93 0.67
N LYS A 35 18.22 -9.77 1.32
CA LYS A 35 16.91 -9.15 1.55
C LYS A 35 16.17 -8.91 0.25
N GLU A 36 16.84 -8.35 -0.77
CA GLU A 36 16.20 -8.08 -2.06
C GLU A 36 15.88 -9.37 -2.82
N ARG A 37 16.78 -10.38 -2.81
CA ARG A 37 16.50 -11.70 -3.40
C ARG A 37 15.27 -12.37 -2.77
N GLN A 38 15.14 -12.31 -1.44
CA GLN A 38 13.97 -12.85 -0.73
C GLN A 38 12.68 -12.10 -1.10
N ARG A 39 12.73 -10.77 -1.18
CA ARG A 39 11.59 -9.95 -1.62
C ARG A 39 11.16 -10.29 -3.04
N ALA A 40 12.10 -10.40 -3.96
CA ALA A 40 11.82 -10.80 -5.34
C ALA A 40 11.18 -12.19 -5.42
N GLY A 41 11.67 -13.15 -4.63
CA GLY A 41 11.10 -14.50 -4.54
C GLY A 41 9.66 -14.49 -4.02
N ILE A 42 9.37 -13.74 -2.95
CA ILE A 42 8.01 -13.61 -2.40
C ILE A 42 7.08 -12.94 -3.42
N ARG A 43 7.52 -11.85 -4.06
CA ARG A 43 6.74 -11.16 -5.10
C ARG A 43 6.40 -12.09 -6.26
N ARG A 44 7.39 -12.85 -6.74
CA ARG A 44 7.18 -13.86 -7.79
C ARG A 44 6.14 -14.88 -7.35
N LYS A 45 6.27 -15.43 -6.14
CA LYS A 45 5.32 -16.41 -5.62
C LYS A 45 3.91 -15.86 -5.49
N HIS A 46 3.74 -14.62 -5.04
CA HIS A 46 2.44 -13.95 -4.99
C HIS A 46 1.82 -13.76 -6.38
N ALA A 47 2.63 -13.51 -7.40
CA ALA A 47 2.16 -13.33 -8.77
C ALA A 47 1.80 -14.64 -9.47
N THR A 48 2.54 -15.72 -9.20
CA THR A 48 2.42 -16.99 -9.93
C THR A 48 1.57 -18.04 -9.22
N ASP A 49 1.35 -17.93 -7.90
CA ASP A 49 0.68 -18.96 -7.09
C ASP A 49 -0.48 -18.33 -6.28
N PRO A 50 -1.70 -18.31 -6.85
CA PRO A 50 -2.88 -17.77 -6.18
C PRO A 50 -3.23 -18.54 -4.89
N VAL A 51 -3.04 -19.87 -4.87
CA VAL A 51 -3.37 -20.72 -3.71
C VAL A 51 -2.49 -20.35 -2.52
N PHE A 52 -1.20 -20.12 -2.74
CA PHE A 52 -0.31 -19.64 -1.70
C PHE A 52 -0.72 -18.27 -1.14
N LEU A 53 -1.07 -17.34 -2.03
CA LEU A 53 -1.51 -16.00 -1.64
C LEU A 53 -2.82 -16.04 -0.84
N ASP A 54 -3.77 -16.85 -1.26
CA ASP A 54 -5.04 -17.01 -0.54
C ASP A 54 -4.86 -17.70 0.80
N GLY A 55 -3.97 -18.69 0.88
CA GLY A 55 -3.56 -19.28 2.15
C GLY A 55 -2.94 -18.26 3.12
N LEU A 56 -2.12 -17.34 2.61
CA LEU A 56 -1.58 -16.21 3.38
C LEU A 56 -2.69 -15.28 3.87
N ARG A 57 -3.60 -14.87 2.97
CA ARG A 57 -4.74 -14.00 3.30
C ARG A 57 -5.62 -14.62 4.37
N ARG A 58 -5.94 -15.91 4.26
CA ARG A 58 -6.74 -16.65 5.25
C ARG A 58 -6.07 -16.66 6.63
N ARG A 59 -4.77 -16.96 6.69
CA ARG A 59 -4.03 -16.91 7.97
C ARG A 59 -3.99 -15.50 8.56
N ALA A 60 -3.82 -14.48 7.71
CA ALA A 60 -3.81 -13.09 8.15
C ALA A 60 -5.17 -12.68 8.76
N ARG A 61 -6.29 -13.09 8.14
CA ARG A 61 -7.64 -12.89 8.69
C ARG A 61 -7.83 -13.61 10.02
N ALA A 62 -7.50 -14.91 10.09
CA ALA A 62 -7.60 -15.67 11.33
C ALA A 62 -6.81 -15.04 12.49
N LEU A 63 -5.60 -14.51 12.23
CA LEU A 63 -4.82 -13.77 13.22
C LEU A 63 -5.41 -12.41 13.60
N GLY A 64 -6.20 -11.80 12.70
CA GLY A 64 -6.94 -10.56 12.95
C GLY A 64 -8.26 -10.79 13.67
N ASP A 65 -8.80 -12.00 13.65
CA ASP A 65 -10.03 -12.37 14.37
C ASP A 65 -9.74 -12.90 15.78
N ASP A 66 -8.50 -13.28 16.07
CA ASP A 66 -8.07 -13.74 17.40
C ASP A 66 -8.00 -12.56 18.41
N PRO A 67 -8.84 -12.56 19.47
CA PRO A 67 -8.90 -11.46 20.42
C PRO A 67 -7.63 -11.35 21.28
N VAL A 68 -6.94 -12.46 21.57
CA VAL A 68 -5.70 -12.47 22.37
C VAL A 68 -4.56 -11.83 21.58
N ILE A 69 -4.46 -12.17 20.28
CA ILE A 69 -3.46 -11.58 19.40
C ILE A 69 -3.74 -10.09 19.20
N ASN A 70 -4.99 -9.70 19.02
CA ASN A 70 -5.37 -8.28 18.88
C ASN A 70 -5.10 -7.48 20.14
N ALA A 71 -5.39 -8.02 21.33
CA ALA A 71 -5.06 -7.38 22.60
C ALA A 71 -3.55 -7.15 22.73
N LYS A 72 -2.73 -8.17 22.43
CA LYS A 72 -1.26 -8.06 22.44
C LYS A 72 -0.75 -7.04 21.43
N ARG A 73 -1.30 -7.01 20.22
CA ARG A 73 -0.96 -6.01 19.19
C ARG A 73 -1.31 -4.61 19.63
N THR A 74 -2.47 -4.42 20.24
CA THR A 74 -2.93 -3.14 20.77
C THR A 74 -2.01 -2.66 21.89
N GLN A 75 -1.67 -3.55 22.82
CA GLN A 75 -0.76 -3.24 23.92
C GLN A 75 0.64 -2.88 23.40
N HIS A 76 1.19 -3.68 22.49
CA HIS A 76 2.47 -3.37 21.85
C HIS A 76 2.44 -2.04 21.08
N PHE A 77 1.34 -1.77 20.36
CA PHE A 77 1.14 -0.50 19.66
C PHE A 77 1.19 0.67 20.65
N LYS A 78 0.61 0.47 21.84
CA LYS A 78 0.58 1.49 22.88
C LYS A 78 1.95 1.72 23.51
N GLU A 79 2.60 0.65 23.96
CA GLU A 79 3.91 0.69 24.61
C GLU A 79 4.99 1.26 23.68
N GLY A 80 4.96 0.89 22.40
CA GLY A 80 5.87 1.42 21.40
C GLY A 80 5.53 2.84 20.93
N ARG A 81 4.46 3.46 21.44
CA ARG A 81 3.97 4.80 21.05
C ARG A 81 3.90 4.98 19.54
N PHE A 82 3.48 3.92 18.82
CA PHE A 82 3.55 3.91 17.36
C PHE A 82 2.64 4.97 16.70
N TRP A 83 1.64 5.48 17.43
CA TRP A 83 0.83 6.62 17.00
C TRP A 83 1.67 7.89 16.79
N GLU A 84 2.76 8.07 17.52
CA GLU A 84 3.66 9.22 17.40
C GLU A 84 4.51 9.11 16.16
N LEU A 85 5.08 7.91 15.92
CA LEU A 85 5.81 7.61 14.70
C LEU A 85 4.92 7.84 13.46
N GLY A 86 3.67 7.38 13.51
CA GLY A 86 2.68 7.65 12.46
C GLY A 86 2.37 9.15 12.32
N SER A 87 2.22 9.87 13.43
CA SER A 87 1.96 11.31 13.43
C SER A 87 3.12 12.11 12.85
N ILE A 88 4.36 11.74 13.16
CA ILE A 88 5.57 12.35 12.59
C ILE A 88 5.65 12.04 11.10
N ALA A 89 5.51 10.77 10.71
CA ALA A 89 5.55 10.36 9.31
C ALA A 89 4.47 11.04 8.45
N SER A 90 3.27 11.25 9.00
CA SER A 90 2.17 11.93 8.28
C SER A 90 2.39 13.43 8.07
N ARG A 91 3.40 14.03 8.73
CA ARG A 91 3.79 15.43 8.47
C ARG A 91 4.73 15.56 7.28
N ALA A 92 5.35 14.46 6.83
CA ALA A 92 6.24 14.49 5.67
C ALA A 92 5.46 14.91 4.41
N PRO A 93 5.93 15.93 3.65
CA PRO A 93 5.20 16.46 2.50
C PRO A 93 4.90 15.41 1.42
N ASP A 94 5.84 14.48 1.18
CA ASP A 94 5.69 13.41 0.20
C ASP A 94 4.62 12.39 0.61
N VAL A 95 4.55 12.06 1.90
CA VAL A 95 3.52 11.17 2.46
C VAL A 95 2.15 11.83 2.33
N ARG A 96 2.02 13.11 2.69
CA ARG A 96 0.77 13.87 2.51
C ARG A 96 0.35 13.97 1.05
N ALA A 97 1.29 14.27 0.15
CA ALA A 97 1.01 14.35 -1.28
C ALA A 97 0.52 13.01 -1.82
N ARG A 98 1.15 11.89 -1.42
CA ARG A 98 0.72 10.55 -1.81
C ARG A 98 -0.66 10.20 -1.26
N ALA A 99 -0.93 10.50 0.01
CA ALA A 99 -2.23 10.29 0.63
C ALA A 99 -3.33 11.13 -0.06
N GLY A 100 -3.03 12.39 -0.38
CA GLY A 100 -3.91 13.27 -1.14
C GLY A 100 -4.24 12.70 -2.53
N LYS A 101 -3.22 12.27 -3.28
CA LYS A 101 -3.40 11.61 -4.59
C LYS A 101 -4.28 10.35 -4.49
N ALA A 102 -4.02 9.49 -3.50
CA ALA A 102 -4.81 8.28 -3.28
C ALA A 102 -6.27 8.62 -2.94
N SER A 103 -6.49 9.58 -2.03
CA SER A 103 -7.84 10.01 -1.65
C SER A 103 -8.60 10.61 -2.84
N SER A 104 -7.94 11.46 -3.63
CA SER A 104 -8.51 12.01 -4.86
C SER A 104 -8.83 10.92 -5.88
N ALA A 105 -7.96 9.93 -6.07
CA ALA A 105 -8.22 8.82 -6.99
C ALA A 105 -9.49 8.04 -6.63
N THR A 106 -9.73 7.80 -5.34
CA THR A 106 -10.95 7.12 -4.87
C THR A 106 -12.18 8.02 -4.94
N LYS A 107 -12.10 9.25 -4.42
CA LYS A 107 -13.26 10.16 -4.31
C LYS A 107 -13.70 10.75 -5.66
N LEU A 108 -12.77 10.92 -6.59
CA LEU A 108 -12.99 11.45 -7.93
C LEU A 108 -12.87 10.36 -8.99
N ALA A 109 -13.13 9.10 -8.62
CA ALA A 109 -13.12 7.98 -9.56
C ALA A 109 -14.15 8.17 -10.69
N TRP A 110 -15.28 8.80 -10.39
CA TRP A 110 -16.33 9.14 -11.35
C TRP A 110 -15.93 10.28 -12.31
N CYS A 111 -15.02 11.17 -11.88
CA CYS A 111 -14.70 12.40 -12.60
C CYS A 111 -13.62 12.12 -13.66
N PRO A 112 -13.88 12.44 -14.95
CA PRO A 112 -12.91 12.28 -16.04
C PRO A 112 -11.56 12.94 -15.72
N PRO A 113 -10.42 12.28 -15.96
CA PRO A 113 -9.11 12.79 -15.53
C PRO A 113 -8.78 14.22 -15.97
N HIS A 114 -9.20 14.62 -17.17
CA HIS A 114 -8.94 15.93 -17.74
C HIS A 114 -9.82 17.05 -17.15
N LEU A 115 -11.01 16.73 -16.64
CA LEU A 115 -11.94 17.70 -16.03
C LEU A 115 -11.82 17.81 -14.49
N ARG A 116 -10.93 17.03 -13.87
CA ARG A 116 -10.75 17.05 -12.41
C ARG A 116 -10.32 18.41 -11.87
N ALA A 117 -9.50 19.13 -12.62
CA ALA A 117 -9.06 20.47 -12.24
C ALA A 117 -10.26 21.44 -12.16
N ASP A 118 -11.15 21.36 -13.14
CA ASP A 118 -12.36 22.19 -13.21
C ASP A 118 -13.34 21.86 -12.10
N TYR A 119 -13.60 20.57 -11.84
CA TYR A 119 -14.42 20.15 -10.69
C TYR A 119 -13.88 20.71 -9.37
N LEU A 120 -12.57 20.59 -9.14
CA LEU A 120 -11.94 21.10 -7.94
C LEU A 120 -12.00 22.63 -7.85
N HIS A 121 -11.91 23.33 -8.98
CA HIS A 121 -12.09 24.78 -9.04
C HIS A 121 -13.52 25.19 -8.65
N LEU A 122 -14.54 24.51 -9.20
CA LEU A 122 -15.95 24.76 -8.88
C LEU A 122 -16.23 24.61 -7.37
N VAL A 123 -15.79 23.50 -6.77
CA VAL A 123 -16.06 23.22 -5.36
C VAL A 123 -15.21 24.07 -4.42
N ARG A 124 -13.92 24.25 -4.70
CA ARG A 124 -13.00 24.91 -3.75
C ARG A 124 -12.94 26.42 -3.89
N ALA A 125 -12.92 26.92 -5.13
CA ALA A 125 -12.79 28.35 -5.41
C ALA A 125 -14.15 29.02 -5.56
N LYS A 126 -15.06 28.41 -6.32
CA LYS A 126 -16.41 28.96 -6.58
C LYS A 126 -17.46 28.53 -5.55
N ARG A 127 -17.11 27.61 -4.65
CA ARG A 127 -17.98 27.14 -3.54
C ARG A 127 -19.31 26.55 -4.02
N PHE A 128 -19.34 25.96 -5.21
CA PHE A 128 -20.52 25.23 -5.69
C PHE A 128 -20.79 24.01 -4.79
N PRO A 129 -22.07 23.69 -4.53
CA PRO A 129 -22.43 22.39 -3.98
C PRO A 129 -21.84 21.25 -4.81
N ALA A 130 -21.31 20.23 -4.15
CA ALA A 130 -20.61 19.15 -4.82
C ALA A 130 -21.49 18.37 -5.83
N ALA A 131 -22.81 18.31 -5.57
CA ALA A 131 -23.78 17.69 -6.46
C ALA A 131 -23.96 18.50 -7.76
N GLU A 132 -24.15 19.81 -7.66
CA GLU A 132 -24.28 20.70 -8.83
C GLU A 132 -22.99 20.73 -9.66
N ALA A 133 -21.84 20.86 -9.00
CA ALA A 133 -20.54 20.81 -9.68
C ALA A 133 -20.30 19.47 -10.40
N ARG A 134 -20.88 18.37 -9.89
CA ARG A 134 -20.80 17.07 -10.54
C ARG A 134 -21.65 17.03 -11.81
N THR A 135 -22.90 17.49 -11.76
CA THR A 135 -23.78 17.58 -12.94
C THR A 135 -23.12 18.38 -14.06
N LEU A 136 -22.58 19.57 -13.74
CA LEU A 136 -21.89 20.42 -14.72
C LEU A 136 -20.71 19.71 -15.40
N ILE A 137 -19.95 18.90 -14.66
CA ILE A 137 -18.78 18.19 -15.19
C ILE A 137 -19.19 16.97 -16.03
N GLU A 138 -20.25 16.27 -15.63
CA GLU A 138 -20.82 15.17 -16.41
C GLU A 138 -21.39 15.68 -17.74
N ASP A 139 -22.12 16.81 -17.72
CA ASP A 139 -22.63 17.48 -18.93
C ASP A 139 -21.50 17.93 -19.86
N GLN A 140 -20.48 18.59 -19.32
CA GLN A 140 -19.29 19.01 -20.07
C GLN A 140 -18.59 17.80 -20.72
N ASN A 141 -18.40 16.72 -19.96
CA ASN A 141 -17.80 15.50 -20.47
C ASN A 141 -18.63 14.87 -21.59
N GLU A 142 -19.96 14.88 -21.49
CA GLU A 142 -20.81 14.36 -22.55
C GLU A 142 -20.68 15.16 -23.85
N VAL A 143 -20.67 16.51 -23.75
CA VAL A 143 -20.46 17.39 -24.90
C VAL A 143 -19.11 17.14 -25.56
N GLU A 144 -18.03 17.00 -24.78
CA GLU A 144 -16.70 16.69 -25.28
C GLU A 144 -16.63 15.32 -25.94
N MET A 145 -17.20 14.30 -25.30
CA MET A 145 -17.25 12.95 -25.85
C MET A 145 -18.07 12.90 -27.14
N ARG A 146 -19.16 13.67 -27.24
CA ARG A 146 -19.95 13.80 -28.47
C ARG A 146 -19.14 14.43 -29.59
N ARG A 147 -18.43 15.53 -29.31
CA ARG A 147 -17.51 16.17 -30.28
C ARG A 147 -16.42 15.21 -30.73
N TRP A 148 -15.82 14.48 -29.80
CA TRP A 148 -14.79 13.50 -30.11
C TRP A 148 -15.32 12.36 -30.99
N ARG A 149 -16.49 11.78 -30.67
CA ARG A 149 -17.14 10.75 -31.50
C ARG A 149 -17.37 11.22 -32.94
N LEU A 150 -17.86 12.45 -33.11
CA LEU A 150 -18.03 13.05 -34.43
C LEU A 150 -16.69 13.20 -35.17
N SER A 151 -15.63 13.62 -34.47
CA SER A 151 -14.30 13.81 -35.08
C SER A 151 -13.67 12.51 -35.60
N ILE A 152 -14.04 11.36 -35.03
CA ILE A 152 -13.56 10.03 -35.45
C ILE A 152 -14.53 9.31 -36.39
N GLY A 153 -15.60 10.00 -36.86
CA GLY A 153 -16.57 9.44 -37.79
C GLY A 153 -17.54 8.41 -37.19
N ALA A 154 -17.64 8.33 -35.85
CA ALA A 154 -18.65 7.52 -35.20
C ALA A 154 -20.01 8.25 -35.32
N ALA A 155 -20.99 7.61 -35.96
CA ALA A 155 -22.34 8.15 -36.08
C ALA A 155 -22.90 8.49 -34.69
N ALA A 156 -23.47 9.68 -34.54
CA ALA A 156 -24.13 10.08 -33.31
C ALA A 156 -25.34 9.17 -33.09
N ALA A 157 -25.24 8.28 -32.09
CA ALA A 157 -26.37 7.52 -31.55
C ALA A 157 -27.20 8.42 -30.63
#